data_AF-A0A1M6Z524-F1
#
_entry.id   AF-A0A1M6Z524-F1
#
_cell.length_a   1.000
_cell.length_b   1.000
_cell.length_c   1.000
_cell.angle_alpha   90.00
_cell.angle_beta   90.00
_cell.angle_gamma   90.00
#
_symmetry.space_group_name_H-M   'P 1'
#
loop_
_entity.id
_entity.type
_entity.pdbx_description
1 polymer ?
#
loop_
_entity_poly.entity_id
_entity_poly.type
_entity_poly.pdbx_seq_one_letter_code
_entity_poly.pdbx_strand_id
1 'polypeptide(L)'
;MVYYKYNDEEFWVNGKMVDSGWVKASYDPELGFCPMYYSLSSSYNLPKLLDSGYYYCWAGQWEKVNLVPKQYTDPRKEGLTDEEYDVLDLPKDAKVGDRAGGLLEKCEYNQDLYTVNGWEVYDYCISQNYYRYHEDGSWAIETTDEFFDDINSSSFECNAETEGQQRIRMPDEDQPGVVLQCVAVDNGTIVDNGTIEYEEVIVEYIFNQYEKK
;
A
#
# COMPACT_ATOMS: atom_id res chain seq x y z
N MET A 1 28.15 5.93 21.74
CA MET A 1 27.30 6.82 20.93
C MET A 1 27.92 6.88 19.54
N VAL A 2 27.21 6.44 18.50
CA VAL A 2 27.75 6.31 17.14
C VAL A 2 27.26 7.48 16.31
N TYR A 3 28.16 8.12 15.58
CA TYR A 3 27.86 9.20 14.65
C TYR A 3 28.26 8.76 13.26
N TYR A 4 27.42 9.04 12.27
CA TYR A 4 27.73 8.82 10.85
C TYR A 4 27.81 10.15 10.14
N LYS A 5 28.82 10.31 9.28
CA LYS A 5 28.95 11.48 8.42
C LYS A 5 28.26 11.17 7.10
N TYR A 6 27.18 11.90 6.81
CA TYR A 6 26.48 11.80 5.55
C TYR A 6 27.07 12.79 4.54
N ASN A 7 27.39 12.32 3.33
CA ASN A 7 28.04 13.11 2.28
C ASN A 7 27.11 13.39 1.07
N ASP A 8 25.86 12.89 1.06
CA ASP A 8 24.90 13.24 -0.01
C ASP A 8 24.11 14.51 0.36
N GLU A 9 23.73 15.27 -0.67
CA GLU A 9 23.05 16.56 -0.58
C GLU A 9 21.61 16.38 -0.05
N GLU A 10 21.33 17.02 1.09
CA GLU A 10 20.03 17.15 1.77
C GLU A 10 19.36 15.83 2.24
N PHE A 11 19.14 15.69 3.55
CA PHE A 11 18.33 14.62 4.14
C PHE A 11 17.51 15.12 5.33
N TRP A 12 16.43 14.42 5.67
CA TRP A 12 15.49 14.84 6.71
C TRP A 12 15.80 14.22 8.08
N VAL A 13 15.91 15.03 9.13
CA VAL A 13 16.01 14.60 10.54
C VAL A 13 14.87 15.20 11.33
N ASN A 14 14.04 14.38 11.97
CA ASN A 14 12.89 14.83 12.78
C ASN A 14 12.01 15.86 12.03
N GLY A 15 11.72 15.60 10.75
CA GLY A 15 10.93 16.52 9.92
C GLY A 15 11.63 17.85 9.56
N LYS A 16 12.96 17.91 9.57
CA LYS A 16 13.74 19.06 9.06
C LYS A 16 14.80 18.63 8.06
N MET A 17 14.95 19.34 6.94
CA MET A 17 16.11 19.18 6.07
C MET A 17 17.38 19.64 6.76
N VAL A 18 18.42 18.81 6.69
CA VAL A 18 19.74 19.08 7.27
C VAL A 18 20.78 18.95 6.16
N ASP A 19 21.69 19.93 6.08
CA ASP A 19 22.87 19.85 5.24
C ASP A 19 23.79 18.70 5.70
N SER A 20 24.64 18.22 4.78
CA SER A 20 25.67 17.21 5.05
C SER A 20 26.34 17.39 6.42
N GLY A 21 26.25 16.37 7.27
CA GLY A 21 26.57 16.52 8.68
C GLY A 21 26.78 15.19 9.42
N TRP A 22 27.30 15.30 10.64
CA TRP A 22 27.36 14.16 11.57
C TRP A 22 26.00 14.00 12.23
N VAL A 23 25.34 12.89 11.96
CA VAL A 23 24.04 12.58 12.55
C VAL A 23 24.21 11.47 13.58
N LYS A 24 23.48 11.62 14.68
CA LYS A 24 23.42 10.59 15.71
C LYS A 24 22.58 9.44 15.16
N ALA A 25 23.23 8.31 14.88
CA ALA A 25 22.55 7.08 14.55
C ALA A 25 22.29 6.29 15.84
N SER A 26 21.11 5.70 15.96
CA SER A 26 20.84 4.76 17.03
C SER A 26 21.55 3.43 16.72
N TYR A 27 22.29 2.95 17.71
CA TYR A 27 22.79 1.57 17.72
C TYR A 27 22.12 0.88 18.89
N ASP A 28 21.35 -0.15 18.58
CA ASP A 28 20.76 -1.03 19.56
C ASP A 28 21.60 -2.32 19.60
N PRO A 29 21.99 -2.85 20.78
CA PRO A 29 22.81 -4.06 20.87
C PRO A 29 22.13 -5.30 20.27
N GLU A 30 20.79 -5.34 20.27
CA GLU A 30 19.99 -6.50 19.87
C GLU A 30 19.42 -6.31 18.45
N LEU A 31 18.93 -5.11 18.13
CA LEU A 31 18.43 -4.78 16.79
C LEU A 31 19.57 -4.36 15.82
N GLY A 32 20.75 -4.06 16.34
CA GLY A 32 21.91 -3.65 15.57
C GLY A 32 21.85 -2.19 15.11
N PHE A 33 22.60 -1.90 14.04
CA PHE A 33 22.69 -0.55 13.47
C PHE A 33 21.45 -0.23 12.62
N CYS A 34 20.85 0.94 12.86
CA CYS A 34 19.81 1.50 12.00
C CYS A 34 20.41 2.60 11.11
N PRO A 35 20.48 2.41 9.78
CA PRO A 35 20.97 3.46 8.88
C PRO A 35 20.01 4.66 8.78
N MET A 36 20.62 5.80 8.44
CA MET A 36 19.97 7.09 8.21
C MET A 36 19.36 7.24 6.80
N TYR A 37 19.57 6.28 5.90
CA TYR A 37 19.11 6.38 4.51
C TYR A 37 17.58 6.30 4.45
N TYR A 38 16.96 7.27 3.75
CA TYR A 38 15.58 7.17 3.27
C TYR A 38 15.44 6.22 2.08
N SER A 39 16.56 5.82 1.45
CA SER A 39 16.46 4.93 0.30
C SER A 39 15.90 3.60 0.76
N LEU A 40 14.76 3.26 0.16
CA LEU A 40 13.89 2.09 0.32
C LEU A 40 14.61 0.76 0.05
N SER A 41 15.91 0.64 0.30
CA SER A 41 16.61 -0.62 0.18
C SER A 41 16.01 -1.60 1.19
N SER A 42 15.34 -2.61 0.63
CA SER A 42 14.42 -3.54 1.27
C SER A 42 14.98 -4.29 2.48
N SER A 43 16.29 -4.31 2.68
CA SER A 43 16.95 -5.07 3.75
C SER A 43 17.06 -4.34 5.09
N TYR A 44 17.14 -3.01 5.10
CA TYR A 44 17.16 -2.22 6.34
C TYR A 44 15.76 -1.93 6.88
N ASN A 45 14.78 -2.05 6.00
CA ASN A 45 13.36 -1.94 6.21
C ASN A 45 12.71 -3.29 6.62
N LEU A 46 13.51 -4.26 7.05
CA LEU A 46 12.98 -5.53 7.54
C LEU A 46 12.62 -5.39 9.03
N PRO A 47 11.39 -5.75 9.42
CA PRO A 47 11.01 -5.74 10.81
C PRO A 47 11.85 -6.76 11.59
N LYS A 48 12.40 -6.33 12.73
CA LYS A 48 13.17 -7.17 13.64
C LYS A 48 12.34 -7.45 14.89
N LEU A 49 12.28 -8.73 15.25
CA LEU A 49 11.61 -9.17 16.47
C LEU A 49 12.57 -9.05 17.65
N LEU A 50 12.12 -8.37 18.70
CA LEU A 50 12.79 -8.34 20.00
C LEU A 50 11.75 -8.48 21.09
N ASP A 51 11.88 -9.49 21.96
CA ASP A 51 11.10 -9.92 23.15
C ASP A 51 9.69 -9.33 23.41
N SER A 52 9.49 -8.02 23.25
CA SER A 52 8.24 -7.28 23.45
C SER A 52 7.55 -6.76 22.18
N GLY A 53 8.07 -7.02 20.98
CA GLY A 53 7.43 -6.65 19.71
C GLY A 53 8.36 -6.55 18.50
N TYR A 54 7.81 -6.11 17.39
CA TYR A 54 8.55 -5.88 16.16
C TYR A 54 9.00 -4.42 16.07
N TYR A 55 10.17 -4.22 15.48
CA TYR A 55 10.79 -2.92 15.32
C TYR A 55 11.24 -2.72 13.87
N TYR A 56 11.12 -1.49 13.39
CA TYR A 56 11.55 -1.11 12.05
C TYR A 56 12.56 0.03 12.15
N CYS A 57 13.55 0.04 11.26
CA CYS A 57 14.53 1.10 11.21
C CYS A 57 14.04 2.23 10.31
N TRP A 58 13.82 3.41 10.88
CA TRP A 58 13.42 4.61 10.15
C TRP A 58 14.35 5.77 10.48
N ALA A 59 14.98 6.34 9.44
CA ALA A 59 15.81 7.54 9.57
C ALA A 59 16.82 7.49 10.73
N GLY A 60 17.50 6.34 10.91
CA GLY A 60 18.49 6.16 11.97
C GLY A 60 17.93 5.84 13.36
N GLN A 61 16.61 5.62 13.50
CA GLN A 61 15.95 5.23 14.75
C GLN A 61 15.20 3.90 14.60
N TRP A 62 15.32 3.04 15.61
CA TRP A 62 14.49 1.84 15.73
C TRP A 62 13.16 2.23 16.37
N GLU A 63 12.08 2.11 15.61
CA GLU A 63 10.73 2.41 16.05
C GLU A 63 9.95 1.11 16.25
N LYS A 64 9.21 1.02 17.36
CA LYS A 64 8.33 -0.12 17.59
C LYS A 64 7.14 -0.02 16.65
N VAL A 65 6.87 -1.07 15.88
CA VAL A 65 5.74 -1.09 14.93
C VAL A 65 4.56 -1.88 15.48
N ASN A 66 3.37 -1.43 15.11
CA ASN A 66 2.11 -2.06 15.49
C ASN A 66 1.62 -3.09 14.48
N LEU A 67 2.19 -3.05 13.28
CA LEU A 67 1.82 -3.85 12.12
C LEU A 67 3.10 -4.43 11.52
N VAL A 68 3.02 -5.65 10.99
CA VAL A 68 4.16 -6.39 10.43
C VAL A 68 3.66 -7.13 9.20
N PRO A 69 4.40 -7.11 8.09
CA PRO A 69 4.04 -7.89 6.91
C PRO A 69 3.87 -9.38 7.27
N LYS A 70 2.78 -9.99 6.79
CA LYS A 70 2.42 -11.37 7.16
C LYS A 70 3.50 -12.38 6.89
N GLN A 71 4.33 -12.18 5.86
CA GLN A 71 5.42 -13.10 5.55
C GLN A 71 6.42 -13.29 6.70
N TYR A 72 6.48 -12.38 7.69
CA TYR A 72 7.36 -12.52 8.87
C TYR A 72 6.68 -13.14 10.09
N THR A 73 5.36 -13.32 10.03
CA THR A 73 4.54 -13.82 11.15
C THR A 73 3.76 -15.10 10.80
N ASP A 74 3.56 -15.38 9.51
CA ASP A 74 2.79 -16.52 9.03
C ASP A 74 3.65 -17.80 9.09
N PRO A 75 3.28 -18.80 9.88
CA PRO A 75 4.03 -20.06 9.96
C PRO A 75 4.07 -20.83 8.63
N ARG A 76 3.15 -20.56 7.69
CA ARG A 76 3.12 -21.19 6.37
C ARG A 76 4.28 -20.73 5.47
N LYS A 77 4.95 -19.61 5.81
CA LYS A 77 6.12 -19.13 5.05
C LYS A 77 7.33 -20.05 5.21
N GLU A 78 7.44 -20.76 6.32
CA GLU A 78 8.60 -21.59 6.61
C GLU A 78 8.78 -22.69 5.55
N GLY A 79 9.93 -22.69 4.87
CA GLY A 79 10.26 -23.67 3.84
C GLY A 79 9.73 -23.35 2.43
N LEU A 80 9.02 -22.23 2.25
CA LEU A 80 8.60 -21.73 0.93
C LEU A 80 9.53 -20.62 0.45
N THR A 81 9.73 -20.53 -0.86
CA THR A 81 10.30 -19.30 -1.47
C THR A 81 9.32 -18.14 -1.32
N ASP A 82 9.78 -16.92 -1.59
CA ASP A 82 8.91 -15.75 -1.53
C ASP A 82 7.80 -15.88 -2.58
N GLU A 83 8.12 -16.35 -3.78
CA GLU A 83 7.18 -16.57 -4.88
C GLU A 83 6.15 -17.67 -4.57
N GLU A 84 6.58 -18.78 -3.95
CA GLU A 84 5.68 -19.87 -3.57
C GLU A 84 4.69 -19.45 -2.49
N TYR A 85 5.15 -18.64 -1.53
CA TYR A 85 4.30 -18.10 -0.48
C TYR A 85 3.34 -17.05 -1.04
N ASP A 86 3.81 -16.18 -1.94
CA ASP A 86 3.01 -15.06 -2.46
C ASP A 86 1.72 -15.52 -3.13
N VAL A 87 1.76 -16.68 -3.80
CA VAL A 87 0.63 -17.24 -4.55
C VAL A 87 -0.25 -18.22 -3.75
N LEU A 88 0.08 -18.48 -2.48
CA LEU A 88 -0.49 -19.59 -1.70
C LEU A 88 -2.02 -19.51 -1.55
N ASP A 89 -2.53 -18.28 -1.35
CA ASP A 89 -3.95 -18.01 -1.08
C ASP A 89 -4.68 -17.42 -2.30
N LEU A 90 -4.09 -17.50 -3.51
CA LEU A 90 -4.79 -17.06 -4.72
C LEU A 90 -6.07 -17.89 -4.97
N PRO A 91 -7.19 -17.27 -5.37
CA PRO A 91 -8.45 -17.97 -5.56
C PRO A 91 -8.36 -19.12 -6.57
N LYS A 92 -8.95 -20.27 -6.21
CA LYS A 92 -9.00 -21.46 -7.07
C LYS A 92 -10.15 -21.44 -8.09
N ASP A 93 -11.25 -20.79 -7.72
CA ASP A 93 -12.45 -20.65 -8.54
C ASP A 93 -12.49 -19.29 -9.25
N ALA A 94 -11.35 -18.88 -9.82
CA ALA A 94 -11.18 -17.60 -10.51
C ALA A 94 -11.74 -17.64 -11.94
N LYS A 95 -12.15 -16.49 -12.45
CA LYS A 95 -12.57 -16.24 -13.83
C LYS A 95 -11.52 -15.40 -14.54
N VAL A 96 -11.47 -15.52 -15.86
CA VAL A 96 -10.56 -14.72 -16.69
C VAL A 96 -10.76 -13.23 -16.40
N GLY A 97 -9.68 -12.54 -16.05
CA GLY A 97 -9.69 -11.14 -15.67
C GLY A 97 -9.86 -10.86 -14.17
N ASP A 98 -10.07 -11.89 -13.34
CA ASP A 98 -10.05 -11.74 -11.89
C ASP A 98 -8.66 -11.28 -11.44
N ARG A 99 -8.64 -10.48 -10.37
CA ARG A 99 -7.42 -9.93 -9.76
C ARG A 99 -7.33 -10.30 -8.28
N ALA A 100 -6.11 -10.49 -7.80
CA ALA A 100 -5.85 -10.74 -6.39
C ALA A 100 -4.47 -10.21 -5.99
N GLY A 101 -4.37 -9.67 -4.77
CA GLY A 101 -3.08 -9.34 -4.16
C GLY A 101 -2.39 -10.60 -3.64
N GLY A 102 -1.07 -10.69 -3.83
CA GLY A 102 -0.26 -11.72 -3.22
C GLY A 102 -0.12 -11.57 -1.70
N LEU A 103 0.40 -12.62 -1.04
CA LEU A 103 0.63 -12.65 0.41
C LEU A 103 1.91 -11.92 0.87
N LEU A 104 2.83 -11.59 -0.03
CA LEU A 104 3.98 -10.75 0.29
C LEU A 104 3.51 -9.31 0.44
N GLU A 105 3.77 -8.72 1.59
CA GLU A 105 3.29 -7.40 1.93
C GLU A 105 4.44 -6.39 2.08
N LYS A 106 4.17 -5.14 1.74
CA LYS A 106 4.93 -3.96 2.15
C LYS A 106 4.03 -3.14 3.06
N CYS A 107 4.51 -2.78 4.24
CA CYS A 107 3.76 -1.93 5.16
C CYS A 107 4.30 -0.52 5.14
N GLU A 108 3.38 0.43 5.08
CA GLU A 108 3.62 1.84 5.24
C GLU A 108 3.24 2.22 6.68
N TYR A 109 4.10 2.99 7.32
CA TYR A 109 3.96 3.39 8.72
C TYR A 109 3.88 4.91 8.83
N ASN A 110 3.04 5.41 9.72
CA ASN A 110 2.86 6.85 9.94
C ASN A 110 2.43 7.65 8.69
N GLN A 111 1.78 7.02 7.71
CA GLN A 111 1.24 7.70 6.52
C GLN A 111 -0.19 8.20 6.76
N ASP A 112 -0.51 9.39 6.23
CA ASP A 112 -1.86 9.95 6.22
C ASP A 112 -2.69 9.24 5.14
N LEU A 113 -3.66 8.39 5.52
CA LEU A 113 -4.70 7.99 4.57
C LEU A 113 -5.68 9.16 4.43
N TYR A 114 -5.78 9.74 3.24
CA TYR A 114 -6.59 10.94 3.03
C TYR A 114 -8.03 10.78 3.55
N THR A 115 -8.51 11.82 4.23
CA THR A 115 -9.94 12.09 4.40
C THR A 115 -10.19 13.58 4.23
N VAL A 116 -11.17 13.92 3.38
CA VAL A 116 -11.82 15.23 3.42
C VAL A 116 -12.28 15.46 4.87
N ASN A 117 -11.84 16.56 5.48
CA ASN A 117 -12.12 17.03 6.85
C ASN A 117 -11.24 16.54 8.01
N GLY A 118 -10.02 16.09 7.73
CA GLY A 118 -8.91 16.28 8.67
C GLY A 118 -8.71 15.17 9.71
N TRP A 119 -7.60 14.46 9.46
CA TRP A 119 -6.80 13.62 10.35
C TRP A 119 -7.33 12.24 10.72
N GLU A 120 -6.81 11.22 10.04
CA GLU A 120 -6.42 9.95 10.68
C GLU A 120 -5.15 9.37 10.00
N VAL A 121 -4.06 9.25 10.78
CA VAL A 121 -2.80 8.59 10.41
C VAL A 121 -2.97 7.08 10.62
N TYR A 122 -2.64 6.26 9.63
CA TYR A 122 -2.82 4.80 9.74
C TYR A 122 -1.61 4.03 9.23
N ASP A 123 -1.19 3.03 10.00
CA ASP A 123 -0.28 1.99 9.52
C ASP A 123 -1.09 1.00 8.66
N TYR A 124 -0.64 0.71 7.44
CA TYR A 124 -1.30 -0.24 6.55
C TYR A 124 -0.29 -1.10 5.80
N CYS A 125 -0.71 -2.30 5.36
CA CYS A 125 0.08 -3.16 4.49
C CYS A 125 -0.64 -3.37 3.15
N ILE A 126 0.13 -3.31 2.07
CA ILE A 126 -0.30 -3.61 0.71
C ILE A 126 0.49 -4.79 0.16
N SER A 127 -0.12 -5.54 -0.76
CA SER A 127 0.61 -6.58 -1.49
C SER A 127 1.75 -5.97 -2.30
N GLN A 128 2.90 -6.65 -2.33
CA GLN A 128 4.02 -6.28 -3.19
C GLN A 128 3.72 -6.59 -4.64
N ASN A 129 3.01 -7.70 -4.88
CA ASN A 129 2.61 -8.15 -6.21
C ASN A 129 1.09 -8.30 -6.30
N TYR A 130 0.56 -7.96 -7.46
CA TYR A 130 -0.81 -8.24 -7.84
C TYR A 130 -0.81 -9.24 -8.97
N TYR A 131 -1.80 -10.10 -8.98
CA TYR A 131 -1.93 -11.20 -9.93
C TYR A 131 -3.23 -11.07 -10.71
N ARG A 132 -3.18 -11.48 -11.98
CA ARG A 132 -4.33 -11.58 -12.87
C ARG A 132 -4.53 -13.03 -13.30
N TYR A 133 -5.79 -13.45 -13.40
CA TYR A 133 -6.13 -14.77 -13.91
C TYR A 133 -6.34 -14.72 -15.43
N HIS A 134 -5.57 -15.52 -16.17
CA HIS A 134 -5.54 -15.48 -17.63
C HIS A 134 -6.40 -16.56 -18.28
N GLU A 135 -6.62 -16.43 -19.60
CA GLU A 135 -7.36 -17.40 -20.41
C GLU A 135 -6.75 -18.81 -20.40
N ASP A 136 -5.45 -18.92 -20.10
CA ASP A 136 -4.76 -20.20 -19.98
C ASP A 136 -5.04 -20.95 -18.66
N GLY A 137 -5.83 -20.34 -17.77
CA GLY A 137 -6.25 -20.93 -16.50
C GLY A 137 -5.24 -20.76 -15.37
N SER A 138 -4.28 -19.84 -15.51
CA SER A 138 -3.25 -19.57 -14.50
C SER A 138 -3.30 -18.14 -13.96
N TRP A 139 -2.78 -17.99 -12.74
CA TRP A 139 -2.45 -16.67 -12.18
C TRP A 139 -1.05 -16.28 -12.61
N ALA A 140 -0.89 -15.07 -13.14
CA ALA A 140 0.43 -14.47 -13.36
C ALA A 140 0.48 -13.07 -12.73
N ILE A 141 1.69 -12.59 -12.45
CA ILE A 141 1.89 -11.23 -11.96
C ILE A 141 1.33 -10.27 -13.01
N GLU A 142 0.41 -9.40 -12.58
CA GLU A 142 -0.24 -8.42 -13.44
C GLU A 142 0.82 -7.46 -13.98
N THR A 143 0.88 -7.35 -15.31
CA THR A 143 1.82 -6.44 -15.95
C THR A 143 1.28 -5.01 -15.97
N THR A 144 2.20 -4.05 -16.02
CA THR A 144 1.84 -2.63 -16.14
C THR A 144 1.03 -2.35 -17.41
N ASP A 145 1.31 -3.04 -18.52
CA ASP A 145 0.56 -2.90 -19.77
C ASP A 145 -0.88 -3.40 -19.62
N GLU A 146 -1.08 -4.58 -19.02
CA GLU A 146 -2.41 -5.13 -18.73
C GLU A 146 -3.23 -4.20 -17.84
N PHE A 147 -2.59 -3.62 -16.83
CA PHE A 147 -3.19 -2.60 -15.97
C PHE A 147 -3.62 -1.36 -16.76
N PHE A 148 -2.74 -0.81 -17.61
CA PHE A 148 -3.07 0.37 -18.40
C PHE A 148 -4.07 0.07 -19.51
N ASP A 149 -4.09 -1.13 -20.07
CA ASP A 149 -5.09 -1.55 -21.04
C ASP A 149 -6.48 -1.57 -20.42
N ASP A 150 -6.61 -2.02 -19.16
CA ASP A 150 -7.89 -1.94 -18.45
C ASP A 150 -8.27 -0.50 -18.11
N ILE A 151 -7.35 0.33 -17.61
CA ILE A 151 -7.64 1.76 -17.34
C ILE A 151 -8.03 2.51 -18.61
N ASN A 152 -7.31 2.27 -19.71
CA ASN A 152 -7.57 2.94 -20.98
C ASN A 152 -8.86 2.42 -21.63
N SER A 153 -9.16 1.12 -21.51
CA SER A 153 -10.38 0.52 -22.05
C SER A 153 -11.64 0.76 -21.19
N SER A 154 -11.48 1.04 -19.90
CA SER A 154 -12.56 1.34 -18.95
C SER A 154 -12.75 2.83 -18.65
N SER A 155 -12.12 3.72 -19.44
CA SER A 155 -12.38 5.15 -19.36
C SER A 155 -13.78 5.48 -19.90
N PHE A 156 -14.80 5.18 -19.10
CA PHE A 156 -16.16 5.60 -19.35
C PHE A 156 -16.42 6.93 -18.62
N GLU A 157 -17.16 7.82 -19.27
CA GLU A 157 -17.65 9.03 -18.62
C GLU A 157 -18.82 8.63 -17.71
N CYS A 158 -18.78 8.99 -16.43
CA CYS A 158 -19.87 8.69 -15.50
C CYS A 158 -21.11 9.52 -15.86
N ASN A 159 -22.13 8.84 -16.38
CA ASN A 159 -23.36 9.44 -16.90
C ASN A 159 -24.51 8.41 -16.83
N ALA A 160 -25.68 8.77 -17.36
CA ALA A 160 -26.86 7.91 -17.34
C ALA A 160 -26.68 6.53 -18.00
N GLU A 161 -25.81 6.41 -19.01
CA GLU A 161 -25.57 5.15 -19.73
C GLU A 161 -24.59 4.24 -18.98
N THR A 162 -23.78 4.81 -18.09
CA THR A 162 -22.72 4.12 -17.35
C THR A 162 -23.00 4.01 -15.86
N GLU A 163 -24.19 4.43 -15.42
CA GLU A 163 -24.67 4.27 -14.05
C GLU A 163 -24.59 2.80 -13.61
N GLY A 164 -23.98 2.58 -12.45
CA GLY A 164 -23.75 1.26 -11.88
C GLY A 164 -22.48 0.56 -12.38
N GLN A 165 -21.81 1.05 -13.44
CA GLN A 165 -20.51 0.51 -13.87
C GLN A 165 -19.42 0.82 -12.84
N GLN A 166 -18.47 -0.10 -12.73
CA GLN A 166 -17.36 -0.02 -11.78
C GLN A 166 -16.03 0.13 -12.52
N ARG A 167 -15.11 0.90 -11.95
CA ARG A 167 -13.71 0.94 -12.36
C ARG A 167 -12.80 0.71 -11.17
N ILE A 168 -11.69 0.03 -11.39
CA ILE A 168 -10.67 -0.25 -10.38
C ILE A 168 -9.55 0.76 -10.54
N ARG A 169 -9.19 1.43 -9.44
CA ARG A 169 -7.95 2.19 -9.30
C ARG A 169 -7.05 1.39 -8.38
N MET A 170 -5.87 1.00 -8.85
CA MET A 170 -4.91 0.26 -8.01
C MET A 170 -4.26 1.19 -6.98
N PRO A 171 -3.68 0.62 -5.90
CA PRO A 171 -2.95 1.42 -4.94
C PRO A 171 -1.78 2.14 -5.60
N ASP A 172 -1.53 3.36 -5.14
CA ASP A 172 -0.34 4.16 -5.40
C ASP A 172 0.51 4.22 -4.12
N GLU A 173 1.73 4.78 -4.18
CA GLU A 173 2.67 4.83 -3.04
C GLU A 173 2.00 5.35 -1.76
N ASP A 174 1.11 6.33 -1.88
CA ASP A 174 0.43 7.00 -0.77
C ASP A 174 -1.11 6.80 -0.76
N GLN A 175 -1.66 5.96 -1.65
CA GLN A 175 -3.10 5.77 -1.75
C GLN A 175 -3.47 4.30 -1.90
N PRO A 176 -4.47 3.81 -1.16
CA PRO A 176 -4.96 2.45 -1.38
C PRO A 176 -5.64 2.32 -2.74
N GLY A 177 -5.70 1.09 -3.24
CA GLY A 177 -6.55 0.80 -4.37
C GLY A 177 -8.02 1.02 -3.99
N VAL A 178 -8.85 1.39 -4.94
CA VAL A 178 -10.28 1.60 -4.76
C VAL A 178 -11.06 1.03 -5.94
N VAL A 179 -12.24 0.49 -5.64
CA VAL A 179 -13.29 0.27 -6.63
C VAL A 179 -14.21 1.49 -6.59
N LEU A 180 -14.30 2.17 -7.72
CA LEU A 180 -15.20 3.31 -7.93
C LEU A 180 -16.44 2.83 -8.67
N GLN A 181 -17.62 3.30 -8.29
CA GLN A 181 -18.87 3.04 -8.99
C GLN A 181 -19.52 4.35 -9.42
N CYS A 182 -20.00 4.41 -10.66
CA CYS A 182 -20.79 5.55 -11.13
C CYS A 182 -22.20 5.49 -10.56
N VAL A 183 -22.65 6.57 -9.91
CA VAL A 183 -23.97 6.65 -9.28
C VAL A 183 -24.67 7.95 -9.64
N ALA A 184 -25.99 7.90 -9.79
CA ALA A 184 -26.82 9.09 -9.85
C ALA A 184 -26.89 9.77 -8.47
N VAL A 185 -26.58 11.05 -8.43
CA VAL A 185 -26.66 11.89 -7.24
C VAL A 185 -27.81 12.88 -7.42
N ASP A 186 -28.83 12.75 -6.57
CA ASP A 186 -29.91 13.73 -6.49
C ASP A 186 -29.45 14.87 -5.57
N ASN A 187 -28.84 15.90 -6.17
CA ASN A 187 -28.53 17.15 -5.48
C ASN A 187 -29.83 17.91 -5.24
N GLY A 188 -30.54 17.50 -4.18
CA GLY A 188 -31.84 18.00 -3.78
C GLY A 188 -31.86 19.48 -3.39
N THR A 189 -31.68 20.37 -4.36
CA THR A 189 -32.15 21.75 -4.29
C THR A 189 -33.36 21.88 -5.18
N ILE A 190 -34.52 21.91 -4.53
CA ILE A 190 -35.81 22.26 -5.10
C ILE A 190 -35.76 23.76 -5.47
N VAL A 191 -35.08 24.10 -6.56
CA VAL A 191 -35.36 25.31 -7.34
C VAL A 191 -35.02 24.99 -8.80
N ASP A 192 -36.07 24.73 -9.58
CA ASP A 192 -36.12 24.61 -11.04
C ASP A 192 -35.29 23.51 -11.73
N ASN A 193 -36.01 22.46 -12.17
CA ASN A 193 -35.55 21.34 -13.01
C ASN A 193 -34.41 20.50 -12.41
N GLY A 194 -34.79 19.50 -11.59
CA GLY A 194 -33.89 18.46 -11.09
C GLY A 194 -33.10 17.82 -12.23
N THR A 195 -31.85 18.24 -12.36
CA THR A 195 -30.89 17.66 -13.29
C THR A 195 -30.16 16.59 -12.49
N ILE A 196 -30.33 15.33 -12.88
CA ILE A 196 -29.60 14.22 -12.26
C ILE A 196 -28.13 14.41 -12.61
N GLU A 197 -27.29 14.55 -11.59
CA GLU A 197 -25.83 14.56 -11.75
C GLU A 197 -25.30 13.14 -11.52
N TYR A 198 -24.16 12.83 -12.12
CA TYR A 198 -23.53 11.53 -12.02
C TYR A 198 -22.13 11.70 -11.45
N GLU A 199 -21.82 10.95 -10.40
CA GLU A 199 -20.53 11.01 -9.72
C GLU A 199 -19.94 9.60 -9.55
N GLU A 200 -18.62 9.52 -9.51
CA GLU A 200 -17.90 8.30 -9.15
C GLU A 200 -17.67 8.27 -7.64
N VAL A 201 -18.22 7.26 -6.97
CA VAL A 201 -18.07 7.07 -5.52
C VAL A 201 -17.24 5.84 -5.24
N ILE A 202 -16.40 5.91 -4.20
CA ILE A 202 -15.64 4.75 -3.71
C ILE A 202 -16.63 3.79 -3.05
N VAL A 203 -16.74 2.57 -3.58
CA VAL A 203 -17.61 1.52 -3.02
C VAL A 203 -16.83 0.44 -2.27
N GLU A 204 -15.54 0.30 -2.57
CA GLU A 204 -14.64 -0.63 -1.90
C GLU A 204 -13.21 -0.09 -1.94
N TYR A 205 -12.45 -0.32 -0.87
CA TYR A 205 -11.01 -0.15 -0.90
C TYR A 205 -10.33 -1.51 -1.09
N ILE A 206 -9.39 -1.58 -2.01
CA ILE A 206 -8.57 -2.76 -2.26
C ILE A 206 -7.37 -2.72 -1.30
N PHE A 207 -7.58 -3.28 -0.10
CA PHE A 207 -6.54 -3.54 0.90
C PHE A 207 -6.43 -5.04 1.16
N ASN A 208 -5.25 -5.52 1.53
CA ASN A 208 -5.11 -6.88 2.09
C ASN A 208 -5.51 -6.95 3.57
N GLN A 209 -5.39 -5.85 4.34
CA GLN A 209 -5.96 -5.74 5.69
C GLN A 209 -5.87 -4.31 6.26
N TYR A 210 -6.88 -3.89 7.01
CA TYR A 210 -6.84 -2.78 7.95
C TYR A 210 -7.02 -3.34 9.37
N GLU A 211 -6.08 -3.07 10.27
CA GLU A 211 -6.31 -3.26 11.70
C GLU A 211 -6.55 -1.89 12.34
N LYS A 212 -7.82 -1.59 12.61
CA LYS A 212 -8.20 -0.48 13.48
C LYS A 212 -7.62 -0.72 14.86
N LYS A 213 -6.82 0.21 15.39
CA LYS A 213 -6.53 0.28 16.82
C LYS A 213 -7.12 1.56 17.39
#